data_AF-A0A9P5ZCR1-F1
#
_entry.id   AF-A0A9P5ZCR1-F1
#
_cell.length_a   1.000
_cell.length_b   1.000
_cell.length_c   1.000
_cell.angle_alpha   90.00
_cell.angle_beta   90.00
_cell.angle_gamma   90.00
#
_symmetry.space_group_name_H-M   'P 1'
#
loop_
_entity.id
_entity.type
_entity.pdbx_description
1 polymer ?
#
loop_
_entity_poly.entity_id
_entity_poly.type
_entity_poly.pdbx_seq_one_letter_code
_entity_poly.pdbx_strand_id
1 'polypeptide(L)'
;MTCLNRTPFYGTALFTAILQSVFGIIAGFVNGRSPYLYIFGKLAGGLSVATWIWIGILFRYNRRPQSTNPLSRSYAHFVSFTFLAVVWLAVGIMLATQMPWECSAKTLWCAAASFSSALAFCTSFSSTGAAIIIYRAAARSGAGLSVNVAQIDKRELPMDVY
;
A
#
# COMPACT_ATOMS: atom_id res chain seq x y z
N MET A 1 -2.45 -14.36 -20.16
CA MET A 1 -2.66 -14.13 -18.71
C MET A 1 -3.06 -12.68 -18.55
N THR A 2 -4.35 -12.38 -18.40
CA THR A 2 -4.83 -10.99 -18.29
C THR A 2 -4.43 -10.39 -16.94
N CYS A 3 -3.78 -9.22 -16.95
CA CYS A 3 -3.47 -8.48 -15.74
C CYS A 3 -4.75 -7.84 -15.20
N LEU A 4 -5.13 -8.16 -13.97
CA LEU A 4 -6.29 -7.56 -13.32
C LEU A 4 -6.00 -6.06 -13.08
N ASN A 5 -6.95 -5.17 -13.36
CA ASN A 5 -6.77 -3.71 -13.31
C ASN A 5 -6.24 -3.18 -11.96
N ARG A 6 -6.48 -3.91 -10.86
CA ARG A 6 -5.96 -3.58 -9.51
C ARG A 6 -4.55 -4.07 -9.21
N THR A 7 -4.01 -5.02 -10.00
CA THR A 7 -2.69 -5.64 -9.79
C THR A 7 -1.54 -4.62 -9.79
N PRO A 8 -1.51 -3.60 -10.68
CA PRO A 8 -0.47 -2.59 -10.67
C PRO A 8 -0.42 -1.83 -9.35
N PHE A 9 -1.58 -1.41 -8.83
CA PHE A 9 -1.67 -0.68 -7.56
C PHE A 9 -1.23 -1.51 -6.36
N TYR A 10 -1.59 -2.80 -6.33
CA TYR A 10 -1.11 -3.72 -5.30
C TYR A 10 0.41 -3.90 -5.40
N GLY A 11 0.93 -4.04 -6.62
CA GLY A 11 2.34 -4.22 -6.90
C GLY A 11 3.16 -3.00 -6.49
N THR A 12 2.71 -1.80 -6.85
CA THR A 12 3.35 -0.55 -6.44
C THR A 12 3.33 -0.39 -4.92
N ALA A 13 2.18 -0.59 -4.26
CA ALA A 13 2.08 -0.51 -2.81
C ALA A 13 2.99 -1.53 -2.10
N LEU A 14 3.10 -2.75 -2.64
CA LEU A 14 3.99 -3.79 -2.13
C LEU A 14 5.46 -3.38 -2.29
N PHE A 15 5.83 -2.92 -3.48
CA PHE A 15 7.20 -2.51 -3.80
C PHE A 15 7.64 -1.33 -2.93
N THR A 16 6.80 -0.31 -2.80
CA THR A 16 7.11 0.87 -1.97
C THR A 16 7.17 0.50 -0.50
N ALA A 17 6.30 -0.40 -0.03
CA ALA A 17 6.40 -0.94 1.32
C ALA A 17 7.73 -1.69 1.54
N ILE A 18 8.18 -2.54 0.62
CA ILE A 18 9.47 -3.23 0.76
C ILE A 18 10.64 -2.24 0.82
N LEU A 19 10.69 -1.26 -0.09
CA LEU A 19 11.72 -0.22 -0.04
C LEU A 19 11.67 0.59 1.26
N GLN A 20 10.47 0.86 1.76
CA GLN A 20 10.26 1.57 3.02
C GLN A 20 10.82 0.80 4.23
N SER A 21 10.92 -0.54 4.18
CA SER A 21 11.59 -1.31 5.23
C SER A 21 13.07 -0.90 5.31
N VAL A 22 13.73 -0.79 4.16
CA VAL A 22 15.15 -0.43 4.08
C VAL A 22 15.37 0.99 4.60
N PHE A 23 14.67 1.98 4.01
CA PHE A 23 14.87 3.39 4.39
C PHE A 23 14.35 3.71 5.79
N GLY A 24 13.24 3.11 6.21
CA GLY A 24 12.67 3.29 7.55
C GLY A 24 13.58 2.71 8.64
N ILE A 25 14.11 1.49 8.44
CA ILE A 25 15.07 0.89 9.38
C ILE A 25 16.35 1.73 9.44
N ILE A 26 16.92 2.13 8.30
CA ILE A 26 18.12 2.99 8.28
C ILE A 26 17.86 4.29 9.05
N ALA A 27 16.74 4.98 8.78
CA ALA A 27 16.36 6.20 9.51
C ALA A 27 16.12 5.95 11.01
N GLY A 28 15.66 4.75 11.38
CA GLY A 28 15.34 4.37 12.75
C GLY A 28 16.54 4.02 13.62
N PHE A 29 17.65 3.61 13.02
CA PHE A 29 18.88 3.19 13.73
C PHE A 29 20.02 4.19 13.63
N VAL A 30 19.88 5.25 12.84
CA VAL A 30 20.91 6.28 12.72
C VAL A 30 20.50 7.55 13.45
N ASN A 31 21.42 8.09 14.25
CA ASN A 31 21.27 9.38 14.91
C ASN A 31 21.38 10.51 13.88
N GLY A 32 20.24 10.87 13.28
CA GLY A 32 20.06 12.12 12.56
C GLY A 32 20.10 13.34 13.51
N ARG A 33 19.95 14.55 12.95
CA ARG A 33 19.82 15.78 13.77
C ARG A 33 18.39 16.05 14.23
N SER A 34 17.41 15.39 13.63
CA SER A 34 16.00 15.49 14.01
C SER A 34 15.77 14.82 15.37
N PRO A 35 14.96 15.45 16.24
CA PRO A 35 14.63 14.90 17.55
C PRO A 35 13.80 13.61 17.47
N TYR A 36 13.07 13.38 16.38
CA TYR A 36 12.07 12.29 16.29
C TYR A 36 12.29 11.33 15.12
N LEU A 37 13.24 11.58 14.23
CA LEU A 37 13.46 10.74 13.05
C LEU A 37 13.76 9.28 13.42
N TYR A 38 14.50 9.03 14.50
CA TYR A 38 14.79 7.67 14.93
C TYR A 38 13.53 6.91 15.39
N ILE A 39 12.57 7.60 16.03
CA ILE A 39 11.29 7.01 16.45
C ILE A 39 10.44 6.74 15.21
N PHE A 40 10.30 7.76 14.37
CA PHE A 40 9.46 7.70 13.18
C PHE A 40 9.99 6.70 12.15
N GLY A 41 11.31 6.57 12.03
CA GLY A 41 11.98 5.56 11.22
C GLY A 41 11.66 4.15 11.71
N LYS A 42 11.78 3.88 13.02
CA LYS A 42 11.41 2.57 13.60
C LYS A 42 9.94 2.22 13.36
N LEU A 43 9.04 3.18 13.57
CA LEU A 43 7.61 3.01 13.30
C LEU A 43 7.35 2.72 11.82
N ALA A 44 7.94 3.52 10.92
CA ALA A 44 7.78 3.35 9.48
C ALA A 44 8.36 2.02 8.98
N GLY A 45 9.52 1.61 9.49
CA GLY A 45 10.16 0.33 9.17
C GLY A 45 9.33 -0.86 9.66
N GLY A 46 8.90 -0.85 10.93
CA GLY A 46 8.05 -1.91 11.49
C GLY A 46 6.70 -2.03 10.79
N LEU A 47 6.02 -0.91 10.56
CA LEU A 47 4.76 -0.87 9.84
C LEU A 47 4.92 -1.33 8.39
N SER A 48 6.03 -0.98 7.74
CA SER A 48 6.39 -1.44 6.40
C SER A 48 6.46 -2.96 6.34
N VAL A 49 7.11 -3.60 7.31
CA VAL A 49 7.19 -5.07 7.38
C VAL A 49 5.81 -5.71 7.47
N ALA A 50 4.97 -5.22 8.38
CA ALA A 50 3.60 -5.68 8.50
C ALA A 50 2.80 -5.45 7.20
N THR A 51 3.01 -4.31 6.54
CA THR A 51 2.30 -3.94 5.30
C THR A 51 2.63 -4.88 4.16
N TRP A 52 3.92 -5.12 3.86
CA TRP A 52 4.26 -5.96 2.71
C TRP A 52 3.89 -7.43 2.94
N ILE A 53 3.96 -7.92 4.19
CA ILE A 53 3.44 -9.25 4.55
C ILE A 53 1.94 -9.32 4.29
N TRP A 54 1.18 -8.33 4.76
CA TRP A 54 -0.27 -8.28 4.60
C TRP A 54 -0.69 -8.20 3.13
N ILE A 55 -0.07 -7.31 2.34
CA ILE A 55 -0.33 -7.21 0.91
C ILE A 55 0.05 -8.52 0.20
N GLY A 56 1.14 -9.18 0.60
CA GLY A 56 1.52 -10.51 0.09
C GLY A 56 0.46 -11.58 0.33
N ILE A 57 -0.14 -11.60 1.53
CA ILE A 57 -1.27 -12.49 1.85
C ILE A 57 -2.46 -12.19 0.92
N LEU A 58 -2.88 -10.92 0.81
CA LEU A 58 -3.99 -10.53 -0.06
C LEU A 58 -3.73 -10.88 -1.53
N PHE A 59 -2.49 -10.72 -2.01
CA PHE A 59 -2.10 -11.12 -3.36
C PHE A 59 -2.37 -12.60 -3.64
N ARG A 60 -2.12 -13.48 -2.67
CA ARG A 60 -2.38 -14.92 -2.81
C ARG A 60 -3.87 -15.24 -2.96
N TYR A 61 -4.75 -14.44 -2.37
CA TYR A 61 -6.21 -14.60 -2.46
C TYR A 61 -6.84 -13.83 -3.62
N ASN A 62 -6.09 -12.93 -4.27
CA ASN A 62 -6.55 -12.09 -5.37
C ASN A 62 -6.94 -12.86 -6.66
N ARG A 63 -6.45 -14.10 -6.83
CA ARG A 63 -6.68 -14.94 -8.03
C ARG A 63 -7.42 -16.25 -7.74
N ARG A 64 -8.25 -16.29 -6.70
CA ARG A 64 -8.99 -17.51 -6.29
C ARG A 64 -10.51 -17.38 -6.50
N PRO A 65 -11.02 -17.50 -7.75
CA PRO A 65 -12.43 -17.22 -8.06
C PRO A 65 -13.43 -18.21 -7.46
N GLN A 66 -12.99 -19.42 -7.10
CA GLN A 66 -13.84 -20.45 -6.48
C GLN A 66 -13.70 -20.51 -4.96
N SER A 67 -12.86 -19.66 -4.37
CA SER A 67 -12.67 -19.68 -2.92
C SER A 67 -13.80 -18.96 -2.20
N THR A 68 -14.34 -19.61 -1.18
CA THR A 68 -15.31 -19.04 -0.22
C THR A 68 -14.63 -18.32 0.94
N ASN A 69 -13.29 -18.30 0.96
CA ASN A 69 -12.51 -17.68 2.04
C ASN A 69 -12.85 -16.18 2.14
N PRO A 70 -13.06 -15.64 3.36
CA PRO A 70 -13.31 -14.21 3.56
C PRO A 70 -12.23 -13.30 2.94
N LEU A 71 -10.98 -13.73 2.89
CA LEU A 71 -9.87 -12.98 2.28
C LEU A 71 -9.97 -12.88 0.75
N SER A 72 -10.76 -13.73 0.10
CA SER A 72 -11.05 -13.61 -1.34
C SER A 72 -12.21 -12.65 -1.63
N ARG A 73 -12.91 -12.14 -0.61
CA ARG A 73 -14.01 -11.19 -0.80
C ARG A 73 -13.49 -9.79 -1.03
N SER A 74 -14.15 -9.05 -1.92
CA SER A 74 -13.78 -7.67 -2.27
C SER A 74 -13.78 -6.74 -1.06
N TYR A 75 -14.64 -7.01 -0.06
CA TYR A 75 -14.66 -6.32 1.22
C TYR A 75 -13.30 -6.36 1.94
N ALA A 76 -12.68 -7.54 2.09
CA ALA A 76 -11.42 -7.69 2.81
C ALA A 76 -10.30 -6.89 2.15
N HIS A 77 -10.25 -6.93 0.82
CA HIS A 77 -9.33 -6.15 0.02
C HIS A 77 -9.60 -4.63 0.14
N PHE A 78 -10.86 -4.21 -0.02
CA PHE A 78 -11.25 -2.80 0.07
C PHE A 78 -10.89 -2.18 1.43
N VAL A 79 -11.29 -2.83 2.53
CA VAL A 79 -11.02 -2.35 3.89
C VAL A 79 -9.51 -2.30 4.15
N SER A 80 -8.77 -3.33 3.74
CA SER A 80 -7.31 -3.37 3.91
C SER A 80 -6.62 -2.20 3.21
N PHE A 81 -6.94 -1.95 1.94
CA PHE A 81 -6.31 -0.87 1.19
C PHE A 81 -6.79 0.53 1.64
N THR A 82 -8.02 0.65 2.14
CA THR A 82 -8.51 1.90 2.74
C THR A 82 -7.75 2.22 4.03
N PHE A 83 -7.59 1.23 4.91
CA PHE A 83 -6.81 1.37 6.13
C PHE A 83 -5.35 1.73 5.82
N LEU A 84 -4.72 1.01 4.88
CA LEU A 84 -3.34 1.30 4.47
C LEU A 84 -3.22 2.71 3.88
N ALA A 85 -4.18 3.18 3.08
CA ALA A 85 -4.16 4.53 2.54
C ALA A 85 -4.09 5.61 3.64
N VAL A 86 -4.94 5.49 4.66
CA VAL A 86 -5.00 6.46 5.78
C VAL A 86 -3.73 6.39 6.63
N VAL A 87 -3.30 5.19 7.02
CA VAL A 87 -2.12 5.02 7.87
C VAL A 87 -0.85 5.50 7.15
N TRP A 88 -0.66 5.14 5.89
CA TRP A 88 0.52 5.55 5.14
C TRP A 88 0.53 7.05 4.80
N LEU A 89 -0.65 7.67 4.66
CA LEU A 89 -0.74 9.12 4.55
C LEU A 89 -0.23 9.81 5.82
N ALA A 90 -0.69 9.34 6.99
CA ALA A 90 -0.24 9.86 8.28
C ALA A 90 1.27 9.67 8.49
N VAL A 91 1.81 8.50 8.13
CA VAL A 91 3.25 8.23 8.19
C VAL A 91 4.03 9.12 7.23
N GLY A 92 3.54 9.35 6.01
CA GLY A 92 4.17 10.26 5.05
C GLY A 92 4.26 11.68 5.58
N ILE A 93 3.16 12.22 6.12
CA ILE A 93 3.14 13.55 6.75
C ILE A 93 4.11 13.60 7.94
N MET A 94 4.06 12.61 8.82
CA MET A 94 4.94 12.49 9.98
C MET A 94 6.42 12.53 9.57
N LEU A 95 6.83 11.77 8.56
CA LEU A 95 8.20 11.78 8.06
C LEU A 95 8.55 13.10 7.36
N ALA A 96 7.63 13.66 6.57
CA ALA A 96 7.83 14.94 5.88
C ALA A 96 8.11 16.09 6.86
N THR A 97 7.46 16.12 8.02
CA THR A 97 7.69 17.17 9.04
C THR A 97 9.10 17.18 9.60
N GLN A 98 9.85 16.07 9.48
CA GLN A 98 11.23 15.98 9.95
C GLN A 98 12.25 16.45 8.89
N MET A 99 11.84 16.58 7.63
CA MET A 99 12.73 16.94 6.53
C MET A 99 13.44 18.29 6.70
N PRO A 100 12.81 19.39 7.17
CA PRO A 100 13.50 20.67 7.32
C PRO A 100 14.74 20.58 8.23
N TRP A 101 14.64 19.81 9.31
CA TRP A 101 15.73 19.60 10.26
C TRP A 101 16.91 18.88 9.60
N GLU A 102 16.65 17.79 8.89
CA GLU A 102 17.70 17.00 8.24
C GLU A 102 18.30 17.70 7.00
N CYS A 103 17.46 18.41 6.25
CA CYS A 103 17.85 19.09 5.02
C CYS A 103 18.61 20.40 5.27
N SER A 104 18.33 21.09 6.38
CA SER A 104 19.14 22.24 6.80
C SER A 104 20.61 21.88 7.03
N ALA A 105 20.87 20.63 7.45
CA ALA A 105 22.20 20.12 7.72
C ALA A 105 22.93 19.61 6.46
N LYS A 106 22.28 19.60 5.28
CA LYS A 106 22.81 19.11 3.99
C LYS A 106 23.44 17.72 4.08
N THR A 107 22.86 16.85 4.90
CA THR A 107 23.37 15.49 5.12
C THR A 107 22.68 14.48 4.21
N LEU A 108 23.26 13.28 4.09
CA LEU A 108 22.62 12.13 3.46
C LEU A 108 21.25 11.79 4.09
N TRP A 109 21.03 12.17 5.35
CA TRP A 109 19.78 11.94 6.07
C TRP A 109 18.61 12.74 5.52
N CYS A 110 18.86 13.90 4.92
CA CYS A 110 17.85 14.63 4.16
C CYS A 110 17.29 13.77 3.02
N ALA A 111 18.18 13.14 2.24
CA ALA A 111 17.78 12.26 1.15
C ALA A 111 17.01 11.05 1.69
N ALA A 112 17.53 10.39 2.73
CA ALA A 112 16.85 9.24 3.35
C ALA A 112 15.44 9.58 3.86
N ALA A 113 15.29 10.70 4.59
CA ALA A 113 13.99 11.18 5.08
C ALA A 113 13.05 11.54 3.91
N SER A 114 13.57 12.18 2.86
CA SER A 114 12.79 12.53 1.66
C SER A 114 12.30 11.28 0.93
N PHE A 115 13.18 10.30 0.69
CA PHE A 115 12.81 9.03 0.05
C PHE A 115 11.81 8.26 0.89
N SER A 116 12.02 8.17 2.21
CA SER A 116 11.10 7.52 3.13
C SER A 116 9.71 8.19 3.10
N SER A 117 9.65 9.52 3.09
CA SER A 117 8.39 10.24 2.97
C SER A 117 7.69 9.98 1.64
N ALA A 118 8.44 10.04 0.53
CA ALA A 118 7.92 9.77 -0.81
C ALA A 118 7.37 8.33 -0.94
N LEU A 119 8.08 7.33 -0.41
CA LEU A 119 7.63 5.94 -0.39
C LEU A 119 6.34 5.75 0.41
N ALA A 120 6.20 6.42 1.56
CA ALA A 120 4.98 6.42 2.34
C ALA A 120 3.80 7.02 1.54
N PHE A 121 3.98 8.17 0.90
CA PHE A 121 2.95 8.76 0.04
C PHE A 121 2.60 7.88 -1.16
N CYS A 122 3.59 7.31 -1.84
CA CYS A 122 3.35 6.37 -2.95
C CYS A 122 2.57 5.15 -2.49
N THR A 123 2.87 4.61 -1.30
CA THR A 123 2.11 3.49 -0.71
C THR A 123 0.66 3.91 -0.43
N SER A 124 0.46 5.10 0.12
CA SER A 124 -0.87 5.67 0.39
C SER A 124 -1.69 5.85 -0.88
N PHE A 125 -1.15 6.54 -1.90
CA PHE A 125 -1.85 6.79 -3.16
C PHE A 125 -2.12 5.51 -3.94
N SER A 126 -1.18 4.57 -3.95
CA SER A 126 -1.39 3.26 -4.57
C SER A 126 -2.50 2.49 -3.86
N SER A 127 -2.55 2.56 -2.53
CA SER A 127 -3.60 1.92 -1.73
C SER A 127 -4.96 2.56 -1.97
N THR A 128 -5.03 3.89 -2.07
CA THR A 128 -6.24 4.62 -2.47
C THR A 128 -6.72 4.21 -3.85
N GLY A 129 -5.82 4.14 -4.84
CA GLY A 129 -6.14 3.69 -6.19
C GLY A 129 -6.70 2.26 -6.21
N ALA A 130 -6.06 1.35 -5.48
CA ALA A 130 -6.55 -0.02 -5.29
C ALA A 130 -7.97 -0.04 -4.69
N ALA A 131 -8.21 0.70 -3.60
CA ALA A 131 -9.50 0.75 -2.93
C ALA A 131 -10.61 1.30 -3.84
N ILE A 132 -10.33 2.38 -4.59
CA ILE A 132 -11.28 2.98 -5.54
C ILE A 132 -11.66 1.97 -6.64
N ILE A 133 -10.68 1.28 -7.23
CA ILE A 133 -10.93 0.29 -8.28
C ILE A 133 -11.78 -0.85 -7.74
N ILE A 134 -11.43 -1.40 -6.57
CA ILE A 134 -12.19 -2.48 -5.94
C ILE A 134 -13.62 -2.03 -5.65
N TYR A 135 -13.81 -0.85 -5.08
CA TYR A 135 -15.12 -0.32 -4.76
C TYR A 135 -15.99 -0.14 -6.01
N ARG A 136 -15.46 0.53 -7.04
CA ARG A 136 -16.19 0.77 -8.29
C ARG A 136 -16.58 -0.54 -8.97
N ALA A 137 -15.65 -1.50 -9.01
CA ALA A 137 -15.87 -2.76 -9.68
C ALA A 137 -16.82 -3.68 -8.87
N ALA A 138 -16.77 -3.64 -7.54
CA ALA A 138 -17.71 -4.32 -6.66
C ALA A 138 -19.13 -3.72 -6.76
N ALA A 139 -19.26 -2.39 -6.83
CA ALA A 139 -20.55 -1.71 -7.00
C ALA A 139 -21.29 -2.12 -8.28
N ARG A 140 -20.56 -2.49 -9.33
CA ARG A 140 -21.12 -2.99 -10.60
C ARG A 140 -21.52 -4.47 -10.57
N SER A 141 -21.14 -5.22 -9.54
CA SER A 141 -21.31 -6.69 -9.51
C SER A 141 -22.69 -7.17 -9.07
N GLY A 142 -23.58 -6.29 -8.58
CA GLY A 142 -24.89 -6.65 -8.01
C GLY A 142 -24.81 -7.21 -6.58
N ALA A 143 -23.74 -7.96 -6.26
CA ALA A 143 -23.46 -8.47 -4.91
C ALA A 143 -22.62 -7.49 -4.04
N GLY A 144 -22.22 -6.34 -4.60
CA GLY A 144 -21.43 -5.34 -3.89
C GLY A 144 -20.09 -5.88 -3.40
N LEU A 145 -19.65 -5.45 -2.21
CA LEU A 145 -18.37 -5.87 -1.62
C LEU A 145 -18.33 -7.34 -1.17
N SER A 146 -19.46 -8.05 -1.16
CA SER A 146 -19.51 -9.47 -0.81
C SER A 146 -18.98 -10.39 -1.92
N VAL A 147 -18.92 -9.89 -3.16
CA VAL A 147 -18.45 -10.65 -4.32
C VAL A 147 -16.98 -11.06 -4.17
N ASN A 148 -16.62 -12.22 -4.71
CA ASN A 148 -15.23 -12.64 -4.80
C ASN A 148 -14.45 -11.68 -5.71
N VAL A 149 -13.32 -11.18 -5.21
CA VAL A 149 -12.51 -10.17 -5.89
C VAL A 149 -12.06 -10.64 -7.28
N ALA A 150 -11.75 -11.93 -7.43
CA ALA A 150 -11.30 -12.51 -8.70
C ALA A 150 -12.44 -12.69 -9.72
N GLN A 151 -13.72 -12.64 -9.29
CA GLN A 151 -14.88 -12.73 -10.17
C GLN A 151 -15.28 -11.38 -10.75
N ILE A 152 -14.97 -10.28 -10.06
CA ILE A 152 -15.25 -8.92 -10.53
C ILE A 152 -14.63 -8.68 -11.91
N ASP A 153 -13.37 -9.10 -12.11
CA ASP A 153 -12.65 -8.77 -13.34
C ASP A 153 -13.14 -9.57 -14.56
N LYS A 154 -13.80 -10.71 -14.35
CA LYS A 154 -14.32 -11.54 -15.45
C LYS A 154 -15.55 -10.90 -16.11
N ARG A 155 -16.26 -10.00 -15.42
CA ARG A 155 -17.46 -9.33 -15.95
C ARG A 155 -17.14 -8.15 -16.86
N GLU A 156 -15.92 -7.62 -16.82
CA GLU A 156 -15.49 -6.47 -17.66
C GLU A 156 -14.91 -6.90 -19.02
N LEU A 157 -14.67 -8.20 -19.24
CA LEU A 157 -14.35 -8.69 -20.58
C LEU A 157 -15.66 -8.85 -21.36
N PRO A 158 -15.82 -8.23 -22.55
CA PRO A 158 -16.93 -8.56 -23.41
C PRO A 158 -16.91 -10.08 -23.61
N MET A 159 -18.07 -10.72 -23.43
CA MET A 159 -18.24 -12.05 -24.00
C MET A 159 -18.15 -11.83 -25.49
N ASP A 160 -17.00 -12.18 -26.09
CA ASP A 160 -16.92 -12.34 -27.53
C ASP A 160 -18.02 -13.34 -27.90
N VAL A 161 -19.11 -12.79 -28.44
CA VAL A 161 -20.19 -13.54 -29.05
C VAL A 161 -19.54 -14.28 -30.21
N TYR A 162 -19.64 -15.60 -30.16
CA TYR A 162 -19.18 -16.57 -31.17
C TYR A 162 -19.37 -16.09 -32.61
#